data_AF-A0A945Q3R4-F1
#
_entry.id   AF-A0A945Q3R4-F1
#
_cell.length_a   1.000
_cell.length_b   1.000
_cell.length_c   1.000
_cell.angle_alpha   90.00
_cell.angle_beta   90.00
_cell.angle_gamma   90.00
#
_symmetry.space_group_name_H-M   'P 1'
#
loop_
_entity.id
_entity.type
_entity.pdbx_description
1 polymer ?
#
loop_
_entity_poly.entity_id
_entity_poly.type
_entity_poly.pdbx_seq_one_letter_code
_entity_poly.pdbx_strand_id
1 'polypeptide(L)'
;MRLMLFEPDVYFRLLARYNFELLPTVGVALILAVGLLVLSVKPGTLGRRLIAAGLAVFWLWTGLVFHGLYYAAINWAAWGFGALFAVQGLVLAWTGVLRGHLEFGYPGGARGWATLVLAISAIAGQPIFQWLSGAPVLQVPF
;
A
#
# COMPACT_ATOMS: atom_id res chain seq x y z
N MET A 1 0.36 -9.89 27.74
CA MET A 1 0.06 -9.79 26.29
C MET A 1 0.71 -10.98 25.61
N ARG A 2 -0.07 -11.86 24.97
CA ARG A 2 0.47 -13.04 24.25
C ARG A 2 1.10 -12.54 22.94
N LEU A 3 2.33 -12.96 22.63
CA LEU A 3 3.11 -12.56 21.45
C LEU A 3 2.55 -13.14 20.12
N MET A 4 1.23 -13.22 19.96
CA MET A 4 0.57 -13.77 18.76
C MET A 4 1.02 -13.06 17.47
N LEU A 5 1.41 -11.80 17.57
CA LEU A 5 2.02 -11.00 16.50
C LEU A 5 3.26 -11.66 15.87
N PHE A 6 4.05 -12.38 16.64
CA PHE A 6 5.35 -12.93 16.21
C PHE A 6 5.26 -14.40 15.80
N GLU A 7 4.09 -15.01 15.90
CA GLU A 7 3.85 -16.35 15.41
C GLU A 7 3.57 -16.26 13.90
N PRO A 8 4.47 -16.77 13.03
CA PRO A 8 4.38 -16.57 11.59
C PRO A 8 3.02 -17.02 11.04
N ASP A 9 2.50 -18.14 11.54
CA ASP A 9 1.23 -18.71 11.09
C ASP A 9 0.03 -17.80 11.38
N VAL A 10 0.02 -17.10 12.53
CA VAL A 10 -1.03 -16.14 12.87
C VAL A 10 -1.01 -14.96 11.91
N TYR A 11 0.18 -14.42 11.64
CA TYR A 11 0.35 -13.30 10.72
C TYR A 11 -0.01 -13.68 9.27
N PHE A 12 0.47 -14.82 8.77
CA PHE A 12 0.17 -15.27 7.42
C PHE A 12 -1.31 -15.59 7.21
N ARG A 13 -1.99 -16.17 8.21
CA ARG A 13 -3.46 -16.36 8.15
C ARG A 13 -4.21 -15.04 8.04
N LEU A 14 -3.80 -14.01 8.80
CA LEU A 14 -4.39 -12.68 8.69
C LEU A 14 -4.19 -12.09 7.30
N LEU A 15 -2.99 -12.20 6.72
CA LEU A 15 -2.71 -11.73 5.37
C LEU A 15 -3.50 -12.50 4.30
N ALA A 16 -3.63 -13.82 4.45
CA ALA A 16 -4.42 -14.65 3.54
C ALA A 16 -5.90 -14.23 3.57
N ARG A 17 -6.45 -14.03 4.77
CA ARG A 17 -7.82 -13.54 4.95
C ARG A 17 -8.01 -12.14 4.33
N TYR A 18 -7.12 -11.21 4.65
CA TYR A 18 -7.16 -9.85 4.11
C TYR A 18 -7.14 -9.84 2.58
N ASN A 19 -6.19 -10.57 1.98
CA ASN A 19 -6.06 -10.65 0.51
C ASN A 19 -7.26 -11.33 -0.14
N PHE A 20 -7.82 -12.39 0.48
CA PHE A 20 -8.98 -13.08 -0.04
C PHE A 20 -10.24 -12.21 -0.02
N GLU A 21 -10.54 -11.57 1.11
CA GLU A 21 -11.70 -10.67 1.24
C GLU A 21 -11.60 -9.45 0.31
N LEU A 22 -10.38 -9.01 0.02
CA LEU A 22 -10.11 -7.79 -0.75
C LEU A 22 -9.62 -8.04 -2.17
N LEU A 23 -9.65 -9.29 -2.66
CA LEU A 23 -9.25 -9.69 -4.02
C LEU A 23 -9.76 -8.72 -5.12
N PRO A 24 -11.04 -8.30 -5.12
CA PRO A 24 -11.55 -7.35 -6.12
C PRO A 24 -10.89 -5.98 -6.03
N THR A 25 -10.56 -5.53 -4.82
CA THR A 25 -9.93 -4.21 -4.59
C THR A 25 -8.46 -4.19 -5.01
N VAL A 26 -7.78 -5.35 -5.04
CA VAL A 26 -6.40 -5.45 -5.53
C VAL A 26 -6.29 -5.04 -6.99
N GLY A 27 -7.24 -5.45 -7.84
CA GLY A 27 -7.27 -5.04 -9.26
C GLY A 27 -7.40 -3.52 -9.41
N VAL A 28 -8.28 -2.90 -8.63
CA VAL A 28 -8.46 -1.43 -8.61
C VAL A 28 -7.20 -0.73 -8.12
N ALA A 29 -6.61 -1.23 -7.03
CA ALA A 29 -5.38 -0.68 -6.46
C ALA A 29 -4.20 -0.76 -7.45
N LEU A 30 -4.07 -1.86 -8.20
CA LEU A 30 -3.06 -2.02 -9.24
C LEU A 30 -3.25 -1.05 -10.41
N ILE A 31 -4.48 -0.92 -10.91
CA ILE A 31 -4.80 0.06 -11.98
C ILE A 31 -4.46 1.47 -11.50
N LEU A 32 -4.84 1.81 -10.27
CA LEU A 32 -4.52 3.10 -9.68
C LEU A 32 -3.01 3.29 -9.57
N ALA A 33 -2.27 2.34 -8.99
CA ALA A 33 -0.83 2.42 -8.82
C ALA A 33 -0.09 2.60 -10.16
N VAL A 34 -0.42 1.80 -11.18
CA VAL A 34 0.15 1.93 -12.52
C VAL A 34 -0.19 3.28 -13.14
N GLY A 35 -1.45 3.72 -13.04
CA GLY A 35 -1.88 5.03 -13.53
C GLY A 35 -1.11 6.19 -12.89
N LEU A 36 -0.89 6.13 -11.57
CA LEU A 36 -0.10 7.14 -10.85
C LEU A 36 1.37 7.12 -11.25
N LEU A 37 1.96 5.93 -11.47
CA LEU A 37 3.34 5.81 -11.96
C LEU A 37 3.50 6.42 -13.35
N VAL A 38 2.59 6.11 -14.28
CA VAL A 38 2.59 6.71 -15.63
C VAL A 38 2.46 8.23 -15.55
N LEU A 39 1.54 8.72 -14.71
CA LEU A 39 1.33 10.15 -14.49
C LEU A 39 2.56 10.85 -13.89
N SER A 40 3.34 10.14 -13.08
CA SER A 40 4.56 10.67 -12.42
C SER A 40 5.73 10.94 -13.37
N VAL A 41 5.69 10.41 -14.61
CA VAL A 41 6.77 10.60 -15.59
C VAL A 41 6.91 12.06 -16.02
N LYS A 42 5.78 12.72 -16.32
CA LYS A 42 5.71 14.14 -16.68
C LYS A 42 4.44 14.78 -16.10
N PRO A 43 4.38 15.02 -14.79
CA PRO A 43 3.16 15.48 -14.16
C PRO A 43 2.99 17.00 -14.35
N GLY A 44 1.86 17.38 -14.95
CA GLY A 44 1.35 18.75 -14.86
C GLY A 44 0.73 19.04 -13.48
N THR A 45 0.19 20.26 -13.29
CA THR A 45 -0.39 20.68 -12.01
C THR A 45 -1.49 19.75 -11.49
N LEU A 46 -2.42 19.34 -12.36
CA LEU A 46 -3.46 18.36 -12.01
C LEU A 46 -2.86 16.99 -11.70
N GLY A 47 -1.86 16.57 -12.47
CA GLY A 47 -1.20 15.28 -12.28
C GLY A 47 -0.56 15.14 -10.90
N ARG A 48 0.13 16.18 -10.44
CA ARG A 48 0.72 16.21 -9.08
C ARG A 48 -0.34 16.06 -7.99
N ARG A 49 -1.49 16.73 -8.15
CA ARG A 49 -2.61 16.61 -7.19
C ARG A 49 -3.21 15.22 -7.18
N LEU A 50 -3.37 14.59 -8.36
CA LEU A 50 -3.89 13.22 -8.46
C LEU A 50 -2.92 12.20 -7.84
N ILE A 51 -1.61 12.38 -8.02
CA ILE A 51 -0.58 11.54 -7.37
C ILE A 51 -0.67 11.70 -5.85
N ALA A 52 -0.74 12.93 -5.34
CA ALA A 52 -0.91 13.17 -3.91
C ALA A 52 -2.21 12.56 -3.36
N ALA A 53 -3.31 12.67 -4.10
CA ALA A 53 -4.60 12.09 -3.71
C ALA A 53 -4.53 10.57 -3.65
N GLY A 54 -3.94 9.93 -4.65
CA GLY A 54 -3.75 8.48 -4.67
C GLY A 54 -2.88 7.99 -3.50
N LEU A 55 -1.77 8.68 -3.21
CA LEU A 55 -0.94 8.39 -2.04
C LEU A 55 -1.72 8.55 -0.73
N ALA A 56 -2.50 9.62 -0.59
CA ALA A 56 -3.35 9.82 0.58
C ALA A 56 -4.36 8.68 0.76
N VAL A 57 -4.99 8.22 -0.33
CA VAL A 57 -5.91 7.06 -0.29
C VAL A 57 -5.17 5.80 0.16
N PHE A 58 -3.99 5.50 -0.40
CA PHE A 58 -3.22 4.32 0.02
C PHE A 58 -2.78 4.38 1.49
N TRP A 59 -2.42 5.57 1.98
CA TRP A 59 -2.07 5.78 3.39
C TRP A 59 -3.27 5.60 4.32
N LEU A 60 -4.40 6.22 3.98
CA LEU A 60 -5.64 6.08 4.75
C LEU A 60 -6.13 4.63 4.74
N TRP A 61 -6.05 3.94 3.59
CA TRP A 61 -6.39 2.52 3.50
C TRP A 61 -5.49 1.67 4.40
N THR A 62 -4.18 1.91 4.38
CA THR A 62 -3.23 1.19 5.23
C THR A 62 -3.51 1.43 6.72
N GLY A 63 -3.84 2.66 7.12
CA GLY A 63 -4.10 2.99 8.52
C GLY A 63 -5.47 2.54 9.02
N LEU A 64 -6.53 2.79 8.26
CA LEU A 64 -7.90 2.54 8.68
C LEU A 64 -8.33 1.10 8.42
N VAL A 65 -8.07 0.59 7.21
CA VAL A 65 -8.50 -0.75 6.82
C VAL A 65 -7.50 -1.78 7.35
N PHE A 66 -6.26 -1.77 6.87
CA PHE A 66 -5.31 -2.82 7.24
C PHE A 66 -4.98 -2.79 8.74
N HIS A 67 -4.54 -1.65 9.28
CA HIS A 67 -4.19 -1.57 10.71
C HIS A 67 -5.43 -1.61 11.62
N GLY A 68 -6.46 -0.83 11.32
CA GLY A 68 -7.64 -0.69 12.17
C GLY A 68 -8.58 -1.90 12.15
N LEU A 69 -8.94 -2.42 10.97
CA LEU A 69 -9.95 -3.49 10.85
C LEU A 69 -9.35 -4.90 10.95
N TYR A 70 -8.12 -5.11 10.47
CA TYR A 70 -7.50 -6.43 10.45
C TYR A 70 -6.44 -6.57 11.54
N TYR A 71 -5.38 -5.76 11.49
CA TYR A 71 -4.20 -6.00 12.29
C TYR A 71 -4.38 -5.73 13.79
N ALA A 72 -5.28 -4.80 14.15
CA ALA A 72 -5.66 -4.52 15.53
C ALA A 72 -6.22 -5.74 16.27
N ALA A 73 -6.77 -6.74 15.55
CA ALA A 73 -7.27 -7.96 16.16
C ALA A 73 -6.15 -8.82 16.79
N ILE A 74 -4.93 -8.72 16.29
CA ILE A 74 -3.78 -9.54 16.75
C ILE A 74 -2.64 -8.69 17.32
N ASN A 75 -2.64 -7.38 17.10
CA ASN A 75 -1.60 -6.46 17.53
C ASN A 75 -2.18 -5.14 18.06
N TRP A 76 -2.13 -4.95 19.37
CA TRP A 76 -2.62 -3.72 20.02
C TRP A 76 -1.89 -2.46 19.52
N ALA A 77 -0.61 -2.57 19.12
CA ALA A 77 0.16 -1.43 18.61
C ALA A 77 -0.35 -0.97 17.23
N ALA A 78 -1.14 -1.81 16.54
CA ALA A 78 -1.75 -1.45 15.26
C ALA A 78 -2.65 -0.22 15.36
N TRP A 79 -3.26 0.06 16.52
CA TRP A 79 -4.00 1.30 16.72
C TRP A 79 -3.11 2.54 16.60
N GLY A 80 -1.92 2.50 17.20
CA GLY A 80 -0.93 3.57 17.12
C GLY A 80 -0.42 3.74 15.69
N PHE A 81 -0.03 2.65 15.03
CA PHE A 81 0.39 2.69 13.63
C PHE A 81 -0.73 3.16 12.70
N GLY A 82 -1.96 2.69 12.92
CA GLY A 82 -3.14 3.08 12.16
C GLY A 82 -3.41 4.58 12.24
N ALA A 83 -3.34 5.15 13.45
CA ALA A 83 -3.47 6.59 13.66
C ALA A 83 -2.36 7.38 12.95
N LEU A 84 -1.11 6.93 13.03
CA LEU A 84 0.01 7.58 12.34
C LEU A 84 -0.16 7.58 10.82
N PHE A 85 -0.52 6.43 10.24
CA PHE A 85 -0.81 6.33 8.80
C PHE A 85 -2.00 7.21 8.40
N ALA A 86 -3.05 7.27 9.21
CA ALA A 86 -4.20 8.11 8.94
C ALA A 86 -3.83 9.60 8.95
N VAL A 87 -3.09 10.05 9.97
CA VAL A 87 -2.59 11.44 10.06
C VAL A 87 -1.71 11.76 8.85
N GLN A 88 -0.78 10.88 8.49
CA GLN A 88 0.07 11.06 7.30
C GLN A 88 -0.76 11.17 6.01
N GLY A 89 -1.80 10.33 5.85
CA GLY A 89 -2.72 10.40 4.72
C GLY A 89 -3.47 11.74 4.65
N LEU A 90 -3.95 12.25 5.79
CA LEU A 90 -4.58 13.57 5.86
C LEU A 90 -3.60 14.71 5.55
N VAL A 91 -2.35 14.62 6.03
CA VAL A 91 -1.30 15.60 5.71
C VAL A 91 -0.98 15.59 4.22
N LEU A 92 -0.90 14.41 3.59
CA LEU A 92 -0.70 14.27 2.14
C LEU A 92 -1.86 14.90 1.36
N ALA A 93 -3.10 14.64 1.78
CA ALA A 93 -4.28 15.24 1.17
C ALA A 93 -4.25 16.77 1.28
N TRP A 94 -3.97 17.28 2.48
CA TRP A 94 -3.91 18.72 2.72
C TRP A 94 -2.79 19.41 1.92
N THR A 95 -1.56 18.92 2.04
CA THR A 95 -0.38 19.57 1.44
C THR A 95 -0.27 19.35 -0.05
N GLY A 96 -0.59 18.14 -0.53
CA GLY A 96 -0.45 17.76 -1.93
C GLY A 96 -1.68 18.04 -2.79
N VAL A 97 -2.89 17.82 -2.28
CA VAL A 97 -4.13 17.97 -3.07
C VAL A 97 -4.66 19.40 -2.95
N LEU A 98 -4.87 19.88 -1.73
CA LEU A 98 -5.51 21.18 -1.49
C LEU A 98 -4.55 22.34 -1.68
N ARG A 99 -3.33 22.23 -1.12
CA ARG A 99 -2.29 23.27 -1.26
C ARG A 99 -1.47 23.13 -2.54
N GLY A 100 -1.32 21.92 -3.09
CA GLY A 100 -0.54 21.69 -4.31
C GLY A 100 0.96 21.89 -4.13
N HIS A 101 1.48 21.76 -2.90
CA HIS A 101 2.88 22.03 -2.57
C HIS A 101 3.81 20.83 -2.83
N LEU A 102 3.27 19.66 -3.19
CA LEU A 102 4.07 18.48 -3.48
C LEU A 102 4.45 18.42 -4.95
N GLU A 103 5.75 18.37 -5.19
CA GLU A 103 6.30 18.13 -6.52
C GLU A 103 6.54 16.64 -6.75
N PHE A 104 6.18 16.20 -7.95
CA PHE A 104 6.44 14.86 -8.45
C PHE A 104 7.08 14.99 -9.82
N GLY A 105 7.89 14.01 -10.19
CA GLY A 105 8.55 13.95 -11.49
C GLY A 105 9.54 12.79 -11.52
N TYR A 106 9.79 12.26 -12.72
CA TYR A 106 10.81 11.23 -12.88
C TYR A 106 12.21 11.83 -12.78
N PRO A 107 13.03 11.41 -11.79
CA PRO A 107 14.33 12.03 -11.54
C PRO A 107 15.40 11.68 -12.58
N GLY A 108 15.17 10.68 -13.43
CA GLY A 108 16.17 10.19 -14.40
C GLY A 108 17.38 9.51 -13.77
N GLY A 109 18.30 9.03 -14.61
CA GLY A 109 19.55 8.40 -14.19
C GLY A 109 19.38 7.24 -13.21
N ALA A 110 20.35 7.06 -12.30
CA ALA A 110 20.33 5.98 -11.29
C ALA A 110 19.13 6.08 -10.32
N ARG A 111 18.69 7.30 -10.00
CA ARG A 111 17.52 7.52 -9.11
C ARG A 111 16.22 7.07 -9.77
N GLY A 112 16.08 7.31 -11.07
CA GLY A 112 14.94 6.83 -11.86
C GLY A 112 14.86 5.31 -11.88
N TRP A 113 15.99 4.64 -12.09
CA TRP A 113 16.07 3.18 -11.98
C TRP A 113 15.70 2.68 -10.60
N ALA A 114 16.19 3.31 -9.53
CA ALA A 114 15.83 2.95 -8.16
C ALA A 114 14.30 3.09 -7.92
N THR A 115 13.66 4.15 -8.42
CA THR A 115 12.20 4.30 -8.33
C THR A 115 11.44 3.21 -9.07
N LEU A 116 11.89 2.83 -10.26
CA LEU A 116 11.28 1.75 -11.04
C LEU A 116 11.44 0.39 -10.35
N VAL A 117 12.64 0.08 -9.86
CA VAL A 117 12.92 -1.17 -9.14
C VAL A 117 12.02 -1.25 -7.90
N LEU A 118 11.96 -0.19 -7.08
CA LEU A 118 11.10 -0.18 -5.89
C LEU A 118 9.61 -0.34 -6.24
N ALA A 119 9.13 0.34 -7.27
CA ALA A 119 7.74 0.24 -7.72
C ALA A 119 7.40 -1.17 -8.23
N ILE A 120 8.29 -1.77 -9.03
CA ILE A 120 8.13 -3.13 -9.54
C ILE A 120 8.20 -4.13 -8.39
N SER A 121 9.14 -3.99 -7.46
CA SER A 121 9.25 -4.85 -6.28
C SER A 121 8.01 -4.77 -5.40
N ALA A 122 7.39 -3.60 -5.25
CA ALA A 122 6.15 -3.44 -4.49
C ALA A 122 4.96 -4.18 -5.13
N ILE A 123 4.88 -4.19 -6.46
CA ILE A 123 3.80 -4.86 -7.21
C ILE A 123 4.04 -6.36 -7.32
N ALA A 124 5.24 -6.75 -7.73
CA ALA A 124 5.60 -8.12 -8.05
C ALA A 124 6.03 -8.93 -6.82
N GLY A 125 6.43 -8.28 -5.72
CA GLY A 125 6.94 -8.95 -4.53
C GLY A 125 5.95 -9.95 -3.94
N GLN A 126 4.66 -9.60 -3.88
CA GLN A 126 3.64 -10.47 -3.32
C GLN A 126 3.33 -11.69 -4.22
N PRO A 127 3.09 -11.54 -5.54
CA PRO A 127 2.96 -12.68 -6.45
C PRO A 127 4.20 -13.58 -6.50
N ILE A 128 5.40 -12.97 -6.49
CA ILE A 128 6.67 -13.72 -6.47
C ILE A 128 6.78 -14.52 -5.17
N PHE A 129 6.46 -13.90 -4.02
CA PHE A 129 6.47 -14.59 -2.73
C PHE A 129 5.48 -15.78 -2.73
N GLN A 130 4.27 -15.59 -3.26
CA GLN A 130 3.30 -16.67 -3.42
C GLN A 130 3.86 -17.80 -4.29
N TRP A 131 4.42 -17.47 -5.44
CA TRP A 131 5.01 -18.45 -6.35
C TRP A 131 6.17 -19.23 -5.69
N LEU A 132 7.08 -18.54 -5.01
CA LEU A 132 8.20 -19.16 -4.30
C LEU A 132 7.76 -20.02 -3.10
N SER A 133 6.64 -19.67 -2.46
CA SER A 133 6.11 -20.43 -1.32
C SER A 133 5.48 -21.78 -1.72
N GLY A 134 5.28 -22.04 -3.02
CA GLY A 134 4.61 -23.25 -3.49
C GLY A 134 3.12 -23.32 -3.14
N ALA A 135 2.55 -22.25 -2.58
CA ALA A 135 1.15 -22.19 -2.20
C ALA A 135 0.26 -22.19 -3.46
N PRO A 136 -0.79 -23.03 -3.53
CA PRO A 136 -1.75 -22.97 -4.62
C PRO A 136 -2.40 -21.59 -4.67
N VAL A 137 -2.41 -20.95 -5.85
CA VAL A 137 -2.96 -19.60 -6.11
C VAL A 137 -4.41 -19.41 -5.59
N LEU A 138 -5.12 -20.52 -5.32
CA LEU A 138 -6.54 -20.54 -4.95
C LEU A 138 -6.88 -21.41 -3.73
N GLN A 139 -5.92 -21.93 -2.95
CA GLN A 139 -6.28 -22.63 -1.69
C GLN A 139 -6.20 -21.66 -0.51
N VAL A 140 -7.38 -21.20 -0.09
CA VAL A 140 -7.59 -20.58 1.21
C VAL A 140 -8.17 -21.67 2.12
N PRO A 141 -7.37 -22.32 2.97
CA PRO A 141 -7.93 -23.24 3.95
C PRO A 141 -8.57 -22.42 5.07
N PHE A 142 -9.84 -22.72 5.35
CA PHE A 142 -10.51 -22.36 6.60
C PHE A 142 -9.92 -23.19 7.74
#